data_AF-A0A958ANM1-F1
#
_entry.id   AF-A0A958ANM1-F1
#
_cell.length_a   1.000
_cell.length_b   1.000
_cell.length_c   1.000
_cell.angle_alpha   90.00
_cell.angle_beta   90.00
_cell.angle_gamma   90.00
#
_symmetry.space_group_name_H-M   'P 1'
#
loop_
_entity.id
_entity.type
_entity.pdbx_description
1 polymer ?
#
loop_
_entity_poly.entity_id
_entity_poly.type
_entity_poly.pdbx_seq_one_letter_code
_entity_poly.pdbx_strand_id
1 'polypeptide(L)' 'VWGCYVLLNLGLLLRAVAEPIHSLAPAPLWGWVIVFAALSQWLGGIAFVLNTWPRVKAR' A
#
# COMPACT_ATOMS: atom_id res chain seq x y z
N VAL A 1 4.67 9.76 -10.50
CA VAL A 1 3.81 8.85 -11.29
C VAL A 1 2.53 8.59 -10.55
N TRP A 2 1.40 8.80 -11.23
CA TRP A 2 0.05 8.65 -10.66
C TRP A 2 -0.22 7.23 -10.13
N GLY A 3 0.34 6.19 -10.77
CA GLY A 3 0.22 4.79 -10.31
C GLY A 3 0.77 4.56 -8.89
N CYS A 4 1.96 5.07 -8.56
CA CYS A 4 2.53 5.00 -7.21
C CYS A 4 1.65 5.73 -6.19
N TYR A 5 1.19 6.92 -6.56
CA TYR A 5 0.36 7.74 -5.71
C TYR A 5 -0.95 7.02 -5.36
N VAL A 6 -1.63 6.46 -6.37
CA VAL A 6 -2.87 5.70 -6.17
C VAL A 6 -2.61 4.45 -5.32
N LEU A 7 -1.60 3.63 -5.63
CA LEU A 7 -1.35 2.38 -4.88
C LEU A 7 -1.00 2.62 -3.41
N LEU A 8 -0.15 3.61 -3.13
CA LEU A 8 0.27 3.92 -1.76
C LEU A 8 -0.88 4.49 -0.93
N ASN A 9 -1.64 5.44 -1.50
CA ASN A 9 -2.77 6.05 -0.78
C ASN A 9 -3.92 5.07 -0.59
N LEU A 10 -4.22 4.22 -1.58
CA LEU A 10 -5.26 3.21 -1.46
C LEU A 10 -4.92 2.20 -0.35
N GLY A 11 -3.68 1.72 -0.28
CA GLY A 11 -3.24 0.82 0.79
C GLY A 11 -3.22 1.48 2.18
N LEU A 12 -2.85 2.77 2.27
CA LEU A 12 -2.94 3.53 3.52
C LEU A 12 -4.39 3.68 4.02
N LEU A 13 -5.31 4.03 3.13
CA LEU A 13 -6.73 4.15 3.47
C LEU A 13 -7.32 2.82 3.91
N LEU A 14 -6.97 1.72 3.23
CA LEU A 14 -7.39 0.38 3.62
C LEU A 14 -6.89 0.01 5.02
N ARG A 15 -5.65 0.32 5.39
CA ARG A 15 -5.14 0.11 6.75
C ARG A 15 -5.84 0.97 7.79
N ALA A 16 -6.03 2.26 7.50
CA ALA A 16 -6.65 3.20 8.42
C ALA A 16 -8.06 2.77 8.85
N VAL A 17 -8.78 2.04 8.00
CA VAL A 17 -10.11 1.49 8.30
C VAL A 17 -10.03 0.06 8.84
N ALA A 18 -9.21 -0.81 8.24
CA ALA A 18 -9.17 -2.23 8.60
C ALA A 18 -8.48 -2.50 9.94
N GLU A 19 -7.43 -1.75 10.31
CA GLU A 19 -6.74 -1.91 11.60
C GLU A 19 -7.65 -1.63 12.81
N PRO A 20 -8.39 -0.50 12.90
CA PRO A 20 -9.26 -0.27 14.05
C PRO A 20 -10.44 -1.24 14.09
N ILE A 21 -10.97 -1.66 12.94
CA ILE A 21 -12.08 -2.62 12.94
C ILE A 21 -11.59 -4.02 13.33
N HIS A 22 -10.40 -4.43 12.89
CA HIS A 22 -9.83 -5.73 13.28
C HIS A 22 -9.45 -5.78 14.77
N SER A 23 -9.01 -4.66 15.35
CA SER A 23 -8.69 -4.59 16.78
C SER A 23 -9.94 -4.59 17.68
N LEU A 24 -11.04 -3.98 17.22
CA LEU A 24 -12.33 -3.97 17.94
C LEU A 24 -13.15 -5.24 17.71
N ALA A 25 -13.08 -5.81 16.51
CA ALA A 25 -13.83 -6.99 16.10
C ALA A 25 -12.94 -7.89 15.22
N PRO A 26 -12.16 -8.80 15.83
CA PRO A 26 -11.26 -9.67 15.08
C PRO A 26 -12.06 -10.67 14.24
N ALA A 27 -12.26 -10.32 12.96
CA ALA A 27 -12.87 -11.19 11.95
C ALA A 27 -11.83 -11.56 10.87
N PRO A 28 -11.89 -12.80 10.32
CA PRO A 28 -10.97 -13.25 9.28
C PRO A 28 -10.97 -12.38 8.02
N LEU A 29 -12.14 -11.81 7.68
CA LEU A 29 -12.30 -10.93 6.54
C LEU A 29 -11.41 -9.68 6.63
N TRP A 30 -11.34 -9.04 7.81
CA TRP A 30 -10.51 -7.85 8.03
C TRP A 30 -9.02 -8.17 7.98
N GLY A 31 -8.62 -9.37 8.38
CA GLY A 31 -7.25 -9.85 8.20
C GLY A 31 -6.83 -9.89 6.73
N TRP A 32 -7.70 -10.41 5.85
CA TRP A 32 -7.45 -10.39 4.39
C TRP A 32 -7.38 -8.98 3.82
N VAL A 33 -8.22 -8.04 4.29
CA VAL A 33 -8.17 -6.63 3.85
C VAL A 33 -6.82 -5.99 4.19
N ILE A 34 -6.26 -6.28 5.37
CA ILE A 34 -4.92 -5.81 5.77
C ILE A 34 -3.83 -6.39 4.85
N VAL A 35 -3.95 -7.66 4.44
CA VAL A 35 -3.02 -8.27 3.48
C VAL A 35 -3.07 -7.56 2.13
N PHE A 36 -4.27 -7.29 1.60
CA PHE A 36 -4.43 -6.52 0.35
C PHE A 36 -3.87 -5.10 0.45
N ALA A 37 -4.05 -4.46 1.61
CA ALA A 37 -3.48 -3.14 1.88
C ALA A 37 -1.94 -3.16 1.84
N ALA A 38 -1.33 -4.15 2.49
CA ALA A 38 0.13 -4.34 2.50
C ALA A 38 0.69 -4.62 1.10
N LEU A 39 0.03 -5.47 0.30
CA LEU A 39 0.42 -5.74 -1.08
C LEU A 39 0.35 -4.49 -1.96
N SER A 40 -0.70 -3.69 -1.80
CA SER A 40 -0.87 -2.43 -2.54
C SER A 40 0.24 -1.42 -2.20
N GLN A 41 0.60 -1.30 -0.93
CA GLN A 41 1.71 -0.46 -0.49
C GLN A 41 3.06 -0.96 -1.01
N TRP A 42 3.31 -2.27 -0.96
CA TRP A 42 4.56 -2.87 -1.44
C TRP A 42 4.74 -2.64 -2.95
N LEU A 43 3.70 -2.90 -3.75
CA LEU A 43 3.71 -2.62 -5.18
C LEU A 43 3.86 -1.11 -5.46
N GLY A 44 3.27 -0.25 -4.63
CA GLY A 44 3.40 1.20 -4.73
C GLY A 44 4.83 1.68 -4.49
N GLY A 45 5.51 1.07 -3.52
CA GLY A 45 6.93 1.28 -3.23
C GLY A 45 7.83 0.83 -4.38
N ILE A 46 7.61 -0.37 -4.93
CA ILE A 46 8.36 -0.86 -6.11
C ILE A 46 8.17 0.07 -7.30
N ALA A 47 6.93 0.45 -7.61
CA ALA A 47 6.66 1.37 -8.70
C ALA A 47 7.38 2.71 -8.49
N PHE A 48 7.46 3.19 -7.25
CA PHE A 48 8.14 4.44 -6.91
C PHE A 48 9.65 4.33 -7.12
N VAL A 49 10.26 3.23 -6.67
CA VAL A 49 11.68 2.93 -6.89
C VAL A 49 11.98 2.85 -8.37
N LEU A 50 11.23 2.06 -9.14
CA LEU A 50 11.41 1.91 -10.59
C LEU A 50 11.30 3.24 -11.34
N ASN A 51 10.41 4.13 -10.89
CA ASN A 51 10.28 5.46 -11.49
C ASN A 51 11.40 6.43 -11.13
N THR A 52 11.91 6.32 -9.91
CA THR A 52 12.93 7.22 -9.38
C THR A 52 14.34 6.77 -9.78
N TRP A 53 14.56 5.47 -9.95
CA TRP A 53 15.83 4.86 -10.33
C TRP A 53 16.49 5.46 -11.59
N PRO A 54 15.80 5.66 -12.73
CA PRO A 54 16.41 6.30 -13.90
C PRO A 54 16.73 7.79 -13.68
N ARG A 55 16.13 8.44 -12.68
CA ARG A 55 16.43 9.84 -12.34
C ARG A 55 17.67 9.96 -11.44
N VAL A 56 17.84 9.02 -10.52
CA VAL A 56 18.98 8.99 -9.58
C VAL A 56 20.22 8.41 -10.24
N LYS A 57 20.04 7.46 -11.16
CA LYS A 57 21.12 6.96 -11.99
C LYS A 57 21.47 8.02 -13.04
N ALA A 58 22.26 9.01 -12.62
CA ALA A 58 23.00 9.86 -13.54
C ALA A 58 23.85 8.96 -14.45
N ARG A 59 23.85 9.29 -15.74
CA ARG A 59 24.54 8.52 -16.78
C ARG A 59 26.04 8.43 -16.52
#